data_AF-A0A9W5B7X4-F1
#
_entry.id   AF-A0A9W5B7X4-F1
#
_cell.length_a   1.000
_cell.length_b   1.000
_cell.length_c   1.000
_cell.angle_alpha   90.00
_cell.angle_beta   90.00
_cell.angle_gamma   90.00
#
_symmetry.space_group_name_H-M   'P 1'
#
loop_
_entity.id
_entity.type
_entity.pdbx_description
1 polymer ?
#
loop_
_entity_poly.entity_id
_entity_poly.type
_entity_poly.pdbx_seq_one_letter_code
_entity_poly.pdbx_strand_id
1 'polypeptide(L)' 'MAFKIDTEKSYDVKLSRIVKWGRFTFYPLNKINMRGELVAAIIEQEGDEVLDYAREV' A
#
# COMPACT_ATOMS: atom_id res chain seq x y z
N MET A 1 -9.16 0.78 -10.25
CA MET A 1 -8.50 0.01 -11.33
C MET A 1 -7.68 -1.02 -10.56
N ALA A 2 -8.10 -2.29 -10.53
CA ALA A 2 -7.57 -3.22 -9.52
C ALA A 2 -6.05 -3.37 -9.65
N PHE A 3 -5.31 -2.88 -8.64
CA PHE A 3 -3.87 -3.04 -8.57
C PHE A 3 -3.54 -4.53 -8.42
N LYS A 4 -2.97 -5.15 -9.46
CA LYS A 4 -2.34 -6.47 -9.33
C LYS A 4 -0.97 -6.26 -8.70
N ILE A 5 -0.89 -6.47 -7.39
CA ILE A 5 0.33 -6.42 -6.60
C ILE A 5 0.93 -7.82 -6.50
N ASP A 6 2.21 -7.94 -6.81
CA ASP A 6 2.99 -9.15 -6.55
C ASP A 6 3.49 -9.14 -5.10
N THR A 7 3.16 -10.16 -4.31
CA THR A 7 3.49 -10.18 -2.88
C THR A 7 5.00 -10.28 -2.61
N GLU A 8 5.77 -10.81 -3.55
CA GLU A 8 7.21 -11.06 -3.38
C GLU A 8 8.08 -9.82 -3.67
N LYS A 9 7.51 -8.81 -4.34
CA LYS A 9 8.22 -7.62 -4.77
C LYS A 9 8.06 -6.44 -3.81
N SER A 10 8.86 -5.41 -4.02
CA SER A 10 8.71 -4.14 -3.28
C SER A 10 8.11 -3.08 -4.19
N TYR A 11 7.34 -2.19 -3.59
CA TYR A 11 6.60 -1.15 -4.27
C TYR A 11 6.83 0.16 -3.55
N ASP A 12 7.14 1.21 -4.29
CA ASP A 12 6.95 2.55 -3.81
C ASP A 12 5.46 2.86 -3.88
N VAL A 13 4.88 3.20 -2.74
CA VAL A 13 3.46 3.54 -2.61
C VAL A 13 3.29 4.93 -2.03
N LYS A 14 2.18 5.58 -2.38
CA LYS A 14 1.71 6.78 -1.69
C LYS A 14 0.28 6.55 -1.25
N LEU A 15 0.06 6.75 0.04
CA LEU A 15 -1.24 6.60 0.64
C LEU A 15 -2.01 7.92 0.54
N SER A 16 -3.27 7.85 0.13
CA SER A 16 -4.18 8.99 0.08
C SER A 16 -4.64 9.41 1.47
N ARG A 17 -4.66 8.46 2.42
CA ARG A 17 -5.02 8.66 3.82
C ARG A 17 -4.19 7.78 4.75
N ILE A 18 -4.29 8.05 6.05
CA ILE A 18 -3.65 7.22 7.08
C ILE A 18 -4.30 5.84 7.08
N VAL A 19 -3.49 4.79 6.93
CA VAL A 19 -3.97 3.40 6.94
C VAL A 19 -3.57 2.74 8.26
N LYS A 20 -4.53 2.07 8.89
CA LYS A 20 -4.30 1.22 10.07
C LYS A 20 -4.32 -0.23 9.64
N TRP A 21 -3.17 -0.90 9.73
CA TRP A 21 -3.05 -2.30 9.36
C TRP A 21 -2.51 -3.10 10.54
N GLY A 22 -3.39 -3.83 11.22
CA GLY A 22 -3.04 -4.62 12.41
C GLY A 22 -2.39 -3.79 13.52
N ARG A 23 -1.23 -4.23 14.04
CA ARG A 23 -0.44 -3.51 15.05
C ARG A 23 0.32 -2.30 14.50
N PHE A 24 0.28 -2.09 13.18
CA PHE A 24 1.03 -1.04 12.51
C PHE A 24 0.08 0.08 12.10
N THR A 25 0.50 1.33 12.34
CA THR A 25 -0.13 2.49 11.70
C THR A 25 0.83 3.06 10.68
N PHE A 26 0.42 3.06 9.41
CA PHE A 26 1.22 3.62 8.33
C PHE A 26 0.91 5.11 8.18
N TYR A 27 1.90 5.93 8.50
CA TYR A 27 2.00 7.34 8.12
C TYR A 27 3.29 7.44 7.28
N PRO A 28 3.36 8.05 6.08
CA PRO A 28 2.66 9.28 5.72
C PRO A 28 2.20 9.43 4.25
N LEU A 29 1.62 10.59 3.97
CA LEU A 29 1.18 11.19 2.69
C LEU A 29 2.32 11.41 1.63
N ASN A 30 3.44 10.70 1.76
CA ASN A 30 4.64 10.75 0.90
C ASN A 30 4.95 9.36 0.31
N LYS A 31 5.95 9.27 -0.58
CA LYS A 31 6.40 8.00 -1.17
C LYS A 31 7.10 7.14 -0.12
N ILE A 32 6.62 5.91 0.09
CA ILE A 32 7.22 4.93 0.99
C ILE A 32 7.42 3.60 0.27
N ASN A 33 8.54 2.94 0.53
CA ASN A 33 8.79 1.61 -0.01
C ASN A 33 8.14 0.57 0.91
N MET A 34 7.25 -0.25 0.34
CA MET A 34 6.56 -1.35 1.02
C MET A 34 6.70 -2.63 0.24
N ARG A 35 6.77 -3.76 0.95
CA ARG A 35 6.60 -5.07 0.31
C ARG A 35 5.20 -5.20 -0.26
N GLY A 36 5.06 -5.89 -1.39
CA GLY A 36 3.80 -6.12 -2.06
C GLY A 36 2.81 -6.89 -1.19
N GLU A 37 3.28 -7.79 -0.32
CA GLU A 37 2.42 -8.44 0.69
C GLU A 37 1.70 -7.42 1.59
N LEU A 38 2.39 -6.36 2.02
CA LEU A 38 1.79 -5.29 2.81
C LEU A 38 0.80 -4.47 1.98
N VAL A 39 1.15 -4.15 0.74
CA VAL A 39 0.29 -3.37 -0.16
C VAL A 39 -0.99 -4.14 -0.49
N ALA A 40 -0.89 -5.44 -0.77
CA ALA A 40 -2.03 -6.31 -1.01
C ALA A 40 -2.94 -6.37 0.23
N ALA A 41 -2.36 -6.52 1.42
CA ALA A 41 -3.12 -6.58 2.66
C ALA A 41 -3.79 -5.24 3.02
N ILE A 42 -3.18 -4.11 2.66
CA ILE A 42 -3.78 -2.77 2.80
C ILE A 42 -4.98 -2.64 1.85
N ILE A 43 -4.83 -3.02 0.58
CA ILE A 43 -5.92 -2.98 -0.41
C ILE A 43 -7.08 -3.88 0.03
N GLU A 44 -6.79 -5.08 0.54
CA GLU A 44 -7.81 -6.03 1.00
C GLU A 44 -8.63 -5.47 2.18
N GLN A 45 -8.00 -4.77 3.13
CA GLN A 45 -8.68 -4.24 4.32
C GLN A 45 -9.39 -2.91 4.09
N GLU A 46 -8.76 -2.00 3.34
CA GLU A 46 -9.22 -0.61 3.25
C GLU A 46 -9.73 -0.21 1.86
N GLY A 47 -9.57 -1.08 0.85
CA GLY A 47 -9.89 -0.82 -0.54
C GLY A 47 -8.71 -0.23 -1.34
N ASP A 48 -8.81 -0.26 -2.67
CA ASP A 48 -7.77 0.31 -3.56
C ASP A 48 -7.70 1.85 -3.51
N GLU A 49 -8.76 2.50 -3.03
CA GLU A 49 -8.88 3.95 -2.84
C GLU A 49 -7.86 4.57 -1.86
N VAL A 50 -7.25 3.75 -0.99
CA VAL A 50 -6.23 4.23 -0.06
C VAL A 50 -4.88 4.47 -0.72
N LEU A 51 -4.69 3.96 -1.94
CA LEU A 51 -3.47 4.14 -2.72
C LEU A 51 -3.68 5.24 -3.76
N ASP A 52 -2.95 6.34 -3.63
CA ASP A 52 -2.84 7.34 -4.71
C ASP A 52 -2.03 6.77 -5.89
N TYR A 53 -0.97 6.02 -5.57
CA TYR A 53 -0.18 5.28 -6.55
C TYR A 53 0.56 4.11 -5.89
N ALA A 54 0.87 3.08 -6.67
CA ALA A 54 1.82 2.02 -6.35
C ALA A 54 2.69 1.71 -7.58
N ARG A 55 4.01 1.68 -7.41
CA ARG A 55 4.97 1.36 -8.48
C ARG A 55 5.99 0.34 -7.99
N GLU A 56 6.15 -0.75 -8.73
CA GLU A 56 7.16 -1.78 -8.48
C GLU A 56 8.58 -1.21 -8.59
N VAL A 57 9.47 -1.62 -7.67
CA VAL A 57 10.87 -1.17 -7.56
C VAL A 57 11.82 -2.35 -7.57
#